data_AF-A0A6J0WD42-F1
#
_entry.id   AF-A0A6J0WD42-F1
#
_cell.length_a   1.000
_cell.length_b   1.000
_cell.length_c   1.000
_cell.angle_alpha   90.00
_cell.angle_beta   90.00
_cell.angle_gamma   90.00
#
_symmetry.space_group_name_H-M   'P 1'
#
loop_
_entity.id
_entity.type
_entity.pdbx_description
1 polymer ?
#
loop_
_entity_poly.entity_id
_entity_poly.type
_entity_poly.pdbx_seq_one_letter_code
_entity_poly.pdbx_strand_id
1 'polypeptide(L)'
;MPAPRQCRPPGPEPRAPPQGPAWLPFTVVAVGASWASGSTEQPGRRAEGPARRSGRTLCTKATMQTVRAADTNEVVKLIFRESDNDRKVMLQLEKKLFDYVNQEVFRDDNGTALLEFDKELSVFKDRLYELDISFPPSYPYSEDCSQGRQYMNTRCPAWCDRVLMSPSAKELILRSESEEKVVTYDHIGPNVCMGDHKPVFLAFRIAPGAGKPHARVHKCCVVQ
;
A
#
# COMPACT_ATOMS: atom_id res chain seq x y z
N MET A 1 -37.26 -70.74 37.16
CA MET A 1 -36.01 -70.17 37.71
C MET A 1 -35.21 -69.55 36.56
N PRO A 2 -35.26 -68.23 36.33
CA PRO A 2 -34.38 -67.57 35.35
C PRO A 2 -33.07 -67.11 36.02
N ALA A 3 -31.95 -67.26 35.31
CA ALA A 3 -30.60 -66.88 35.77
C ALA A 3 -30.42 -65.35 35.89
N PRO A 4 -29.53 -64.86 36.76
CA PRO A 4 -29.36 -63.42 36.99
C PRO A 4 -28.60 -62.75 35.83
N ARG A 5 -29.04 -61.54 35.44
CA ARG A 5 -28.36 -60.69 34.46
C ARG A 5 -27.06 -60.15 35.07
N GLN A 6 -25.93 -60.37 34.41
CA GLN A 6 -24.67 -59.71 34.74
C GLN A 6 -24.67 -58.27 34.18
N CYS A 7 -24.42 -57.28 35.04
CA CYS A 7 -24.16 -55.91 34.64
C CYS A 7 -22.76 -55.80 34.00
N ARG A 8 -22.68 -55.31 32.75
CA ARG A 8 -21.40 -54.93 32.13
C ARG A 8 -20.90 -53.60 32.73
N PRO A 9 -19.58 -53.43 32.93
CA PRO A 9 -19.01 -52.14 33.34
C PRO A 9 -19.14 -51.11 32.20
N PRO A 10 -19.19 -49.80 32.53
CA PRO A 10 -19.23 -48.74 31.53
C PRO A 10 -17.94 -48.74 30.71
N GLY A 11 -18.07 -48.66 29.38
CA GLY A 11 -16.95 -48.51 28.46
C GLY A 11 -16.26 -47.15 28.64
N PRO A 12 -15.00 -47.00 28.20
CA PRO A 12 -14.27 -45.75 28.31
C PRO A 12 -14.98 -44.62 27.55
N GLU A 13 -15.08 -43.45 28.19
CA GLU A 13 -15.60 -42.23 27.56
C GLU A 13 -14.84 -41.90 26.26
N PRO A 14 -15.54 -41.40 25.23
CA PRO A 14 -14.89 -40.95 24.02
C PRO A 14 -13.98 -39.76 24.33
N ARG A 15 -12.68 -39.91 24.04
CA ARG A 15 -11.71 -38.81 24.11
C ARG A 15 -12.21 -37.66 23.22
N ALA A 16 -12.17 -36.45 23.76
CA ALA A 16 -12.39 -35.23 23.00
C ALA A 16 -11.51 -35.23 21.74
N PRO A 17 -12.05 -34.81 20.58
CA PRO A 17 -11.25 -34.74 19.36
C PRO A 17 -10.05 -33.82 19.58
N PRO A 18 -8.87 -34.16 19.00
CA PRO A 18 -7.71 -33.27 19.08
C PRO A 18 -8.11 -31.91 18.50
N GLN A 19 -7.83 -30.85 19.25
CA GLN A 19 -8.00 -29.48 18.76
C GLN A 19 -7.26 -29.38 17.43
N GLY A 20 -8.01 -29.11 16.35
CA GLY A 20 -7.46 -29.01 15.01
C GLY A 20 -6.37 -27.92 14.94
N PRO A 21 -5.51 -27.95 13.90
CA PRO A 21 -4.44 -26.97 13.77
C PRO A 21 -5.04 -25.56 13.71
N ALA A 22 -4.54 -24.67 14.57
CA ALA A 22 -4.81 -23.25 14.49
C ALA A 22 -4.25 -22.75 13.14
N TRP A 23 -5.13 -22.52 12.18
CA TRP A 23 -4.78 -21.86 10.93
C TRP A 23 -4.37 -20.43 11.25
N LEU A 24 -3.09 -20.10 11.11
CA LEU A 24 -2.66 -18.70 11.07
C LEU A 24 -3.25 -18.10 9.78
N PRO A 25 -4.09 -17.04 9.85
CA PRO A 25 -4.61 -16.41 8.66
C PRO A 25 -3.47 -15.69 7.93
N PHE A 26 -3.04 -16.22 6.79
CA PHE A 26 -2.20 -15.49 5.84
C PHE A 26 -3.10 -14.57 5.03
N THR A 27 -3.09 -13.28 5.35
CA THR A 27 -3.80 -12.26 4.59
C THR A 27 -2.80 -11.39 3.84
N VAL A 28 -2.98 -11.31 2.51
CA VAL A 28 -2.42 -10.28 1.65
C VAL A 28 -3.59 -9.41 1.21
N VAL A 29 -3.51 -8.10 1.46
CA VAL A 29 -4.56 -7.15 1.07
C VAL A 29 -4.00 -6.24 -0.01
N ALA A 30 -4.66 -6.22 -1.16
CA ALA A 30 -4.49 -5.16 -2.13
C ALA A 30 -5.36 -3.97 -1.70
N VAL A 31 -4.74 -2.82 -1.44
CA VAL A 31 -5.48 -1.59 -1.11
C VAL A 31 -5.33 -0.64 -2.30
N GLY A 32 -6.46 -0.16 -2.81
CA GLY A 32 -6.54 0.95 -3.75
C GLY A 32 -6.81 2.23 -2.98
N ALA A 33 -5.88 3.18 -3.00
CA ALA A 33 -5.96 4.41 -2.25
C ALA A 33 -6.55 5.56 -3.07
N SER A 34 -7.28 6.43 -2.38
CA SER A 34 -7.78 7.68 -2.94
C SER A 34 -6.89 8.83 -2.48
N TRP A 35 -6.01 9.32 -3.34
CA TRP A 35 -5.45 10.66 -3.18
C TRP A 35 -6.36 11.67 -3.85
N ALA A 36 -7.39 12.08 -3.13
CA ALA A 36 -8.17 13.26 -3.48
C ALA A 36 -8.88 13.83 -2.25
N SER A 37 -8.68 15.13 -2.04
CA SER A 37 -9.62 16.05 -1.39
C SER A 37 -9.94 15.77 0.09
N GLY A 38 -9.17 16.39 0.99
CA GLY A 38 -9.44 16.37 2.43
C GLY A 38 -8.94 17.62 3.14
N SER A 39 -9.32 18.81 2.66
CA SER A 39 -9.22 20.06 3.42
C SER A 39 -10.33 20.11 4.48
N THR A 40 -10.23 19.30 5.54
CA THR A 40 -11.08 19.49 6.72
C THR A 40 -10.16 19.72 7.92
N GLU A 41 -9.70 20.96 8.07
CA GLU A 41 -9.05 21.38 9.32
C GLU A 41 -10.11 21.45 10.43
N GLN A 42 -9.90 20.70 11.51
CA GLN A 42 -10.55 21.02 12.79
C GLN A 42 -9.96 22.34 13.32
N PRO A 43 -10.78 23.25 13.86
CA PRO A 43 -10.30 24.53 14.36
C PRO A 43 -9.51 24.30 15.65
N GLY A 44 -8.20 24.61 15.65
CA GLY A 44 -7.45 24.73 16.92
C GLY A 44 -5.98 24.32 16.95
N ARG A 45 -5.38 23.77 15.89
CA ARG A 45 -3.93 23.53 15.85
C ARG A 45 -3.35 23.94 14.50
N ARG A 46 -2.28 24.75 14.52
CA ARG A 46 -1.44 25.10 13.34
C ARG A 46 -0.69 23.87 12.81
N ALA A 47 -1.41 22.86 12.33
CA ALA A 47 -0.83 21.80 11.53
C ALA A 47 -1.09 22.15 10.06
N GLU A 48 -0.06 22.63 9.36
CA GLU A 48 -0.19 22.92 7.93
C GLU A 48 -0.69 21.68 7.18
N GLY A 49 -1.76 21.83 6.38
CA GLY A 49 -2.36 20.71 5.66
C GLY A 49 -1.41 20.00 4.68
N PRO A 50 -1.62 18.71 4.36
CA PRO A 50 -0.71 17.91 3.51
C PRO A 50 -0.38 18.57 2.16
N ALA A 51 -1.40 19.11 1.48
CA ALA A 51 -1.22 19.79 0.19
C ALA A 51 -0.28 21.02 0.26
N ARG A 52 -0.27 21.73 1.39
CA ARG A 52 0.62 22.89 1.58
C ARG A 52 2.06 22.45 1.81
N ARG A 53 2.29 21.38 2.56
CA ARG A 53 3.64 20.83 2.79
C ARG A 53 4.23 20.27 1.51
N SER A 54 3.51 19.40 0.81
CA SER A 54 3.97 18.83 -0.47
C SER A 54 4.20 19.92 -1.52
N GLY A 55 3.32 20.93 -1.60
CA GLY A 55 3.51 22.07 -2.50
C GLY A 55 4.77 22.89 -2.22
N ARG A 56 5.15 23.08 -0.94
CA ARG A 56 6.42 23.75 -0.60
C ARG A 56 7.64 22.91 -0.98
N THR A 57 7.60 21.58 -0.77
CA THR A 57 8.70 20.69 -1.17
C THR A 57 8.89 20.69 -2.68
N LEU A 58 7.80 20.64 -3.45
CA LEU A 58 7.83 20.73 -4.91
C LEU A 58 8.20 22.14 -5.43
N CYS A 59 8.03 23.17 -4.61
CA CYS A 59 8.23 24.57 -5.01
C CYS A 59 9.06 25.34 -3.98
N THR A 60 10.34 24.95 -3.82
CA THR A 60 11.26 25.49 -2.80
C THR A 60 11.48 27.01 -2.86
N LYS A 61 11.30 27.62 -4.04
CA LYS A 61 11.40 29.08 -4.28
C LYS A 61 10.09 29.69 -4.77
N ALA A 62 8.95 29.30 -4.21
CA ALA A 62 7.65 29.83 -4.63
C ALA A 62 6.89 30.54 -3.50
N THR A 63 6.12 31.54 -3.91
CA THR A 63 5.11 32.20 -3.09
C THR A 63 3.76 31.55 -3.33
N MET A 64 3.07 31.15 -2.26
CA MET A 64 1.76 30.50 -2.33
C MET A 64 0.62 31.52 -2.16
N GLN A 65 -0.31 31.52 -3.11
CA GLN A 65 -1.58 32.25 -3.06
C GLN A 65 -2.74 31.28 -2.81
N THR A 66 -3.71 31.72 -2.01
CA THR A 66 -4.95 31.00 -1.73
C THR A 66 -6.12 31.77 -2.34
N VAL A 67 -6.97 31.10 -3.12
CA VAL A 67 -8.23 31.64 -3.63
C VAL A 67 -9.37 30.99 -2.88
N ARG A 68 -10.32 31.82 -2.42
CA ARG A 68 -11.49 31.39 -1.64
C ARG A 68 -12.77 31.64 -2.43
N ALA A 69 -13.75 30.76 -2.26
CA ALA A 69 -15.08 30.95 -2.80
C ALA A 69 -15.76 32.15 -2.11
N ALA A 70 -16.47 32.99 -2.88
CA ALA A 70 -17.03 34.24 -2.39
C ALA A 70 -18.20 34.04 -1.41
N ASP A 71 -18.91 32.92 -1.54
CA ASP A 71 -20.12 32.57 -0.80
C ASP A 71 -19.81 31.79 0.50
N THR A 72 -18.85 30.87 0.45
CA THR A 72 -18.55 29.94 1.55
C THR A 72 -17.23 30.26 2.26
N ASN A 73 -16.40 31.15 1.69
CA ASN A 73 -15.04 31.44 2.16
C ASN A 73 -14.11 30.20 2.20
N GLU A 74 -14.54 29.09 1.60
CA GLU A 74 -13.76 27.86 1.48
C GLU A 74 -12.60 28.04 0.52
N VAL A 75 -11.47 27.39 0.80
CA VAL A 75 -10.32 27.39 -0.10
C VAL A 75 -10.60 26.48 -1.28
N VAL A 76 -10.77 27.08 -2.47
CA VAL A 76 -11.07 26.35 -3.71
C VAL A 76 -9.84 26.11 -4.58
N LYS A 77 -8.81 26.96 -4.42
CA LYS A 77 -7.61 26.91 -5.25
C LYS A 77 -6.36 27.37 -4.50
N LEU A 78 -5.26 26.67 -4.72
CA LEU A 78 -3.92 27.08 -4.31
C LEU A 78 -3.04 27.28 -5.55
N ILE A 79 -2.27 28.36 -5.57
CA ILE A 79 -1.36 28.69 -6.68
C ILE A 79 0.02 28.97 -6.11
N PHE A 80 1.03 28.26 -6.57
CA PHE A 80 2.43 28.53 -6.24
C PHE A 80 3.08 29.21 -7.44
N ARG A 81 3.67 30.39 -7.22
CA ARG A 81 4.39 31.15 -8.26
C ARG A 81 5.85 31.29 -7.88
N GLU A 82 6.73 31.15 -8.87
CA GLU A 82 8.16 31.37 -8.70
C GLU A 82 8.45 32.77 -8.13
N SER A 83 9.40 32.87 -7.20
CA SER A 83 9.69 34.11 -6.47
C SER A 83 10.73 34.99 -7.17
N ASP A 84 11.61 34.37 -7.98
CA ASP A 84 12.82 35.01 -8.52
C ASP A 84 12.69 35.37 -10.02
N ASN A 85 11.74 34.77 -10.74
CA ASN A 85 11.54 34.87 -12.20
C ASN A 85 10.27 35.70 -12.54
N ASP A 86 9.73 35.57 -13.75
CA ASP A 86 8.47 36.15 -14.27
C ASP A 86 7.18 35.84 -13.47
N ARG A 87 7.31 35.35 -12.23
CA ARG A 87 6.21 34.84 -11.38
C ARG A 87 5.38 33.78 -12.07
N LYS A 88 6.06 32.95 -12.88
CA LYS A 88 5.44 31.81 -13.55
C LYS A 88 4.74 30.92 -12.54
N VAL A 89 3.53 30.47 -12.89
CA VAL A 89 2.79 29.49 -12.09
C VAL A 89 3.52 28.16 -12.18
N MET A 90 3.96 27.65 -11.03
CA MET A 90 4.71 26.40 -10.90
C MET A 90 3.80 25.23 -10.56
N LEU A 91 2.85 25.46 -9.65
CA LEU A 91 1.87 24.48 -9.20
C LEU A 91 0.49 25.13 -9.02
N GLN A 92 -0.53 24.50 -9.55
CA GLN A 92 -1.93 24.84 -9.31
C GLN A 92 -2.69 23.62 -8.77
N LEU A 93 -3.39 23.84 -7.65
CA LEU A 93 -4.19 22.83 -6.98
C LEU A 93 -5.65 23.27 -6.92
N GLU A 94 -6.56 22.42 -7.37
CA GLU A 94 -8.01 22.58 -7.24
C GLU A 94 -8.67 21.23 -6.94
N LYS A 95 -10.00 21.20 -6.76
CA LYS A 95 -10.75 19.98 -6.42
C LYS A 95 -10.52 18.81 -7.38
N LYS A 96 -10.18 19.05 -8.66
CA LYS A 96 -9.92 18.03 -9.69
C LYS A 96 -8.73 18.43 -10.59
N LEU A 97 -7.80 19.22 -10.06
CA LEU A 97 -6.65 19.70 -10.81
C LEU A 97 -5.41 19.66 -9.93
N PHE A 98 -4.36 19.06 -10.47
CA PHE A 98 -3.00 19.10 -10.01
C PHE A 98 -2.16 19.41 -11.25
N ASP A 99 -1.88 20.69 -11.48
CA ASP A 99 -1.11 21.12 -12.63
C ASP A 99 0.26 21.58 -12.14
N TYR A 100 1.25 20.71 -12.30
CA TYR A 100 2.63 20.94 -11.87
C TYR A 100 3.56 20.92 -13.08
N VAL A 101 4.39 21.96 -13.21
CA VAL A 101 5.25 22.15 -14.38
C VAL A 101 6.32 21.07 -14.54
N ASN A 102 6.82 20.49 -13.45
CA ASN A 102 7.89 19.50 -13.47
C ASN A 102 7.40 18.10 -13.05
N GLN A 103 6.59 17.46 -13.87
CA GLN A 103 6.10 16.11 -13.56
C GLN A 103 7.21 15.03 -13.47
N GLU A 104 8.42 15.29 -13.98
CA GLU A 104 9.50 14.29 -13.98
C GLU A 104 9.94 13.91 -12.56
N VAL A 105 9.80 14.85 -11.60
CA VAL A 105 10.13 14.63 -10.18
C VAL A 105 9.44 13.41 -9.56
N PHE A 106 8.27 13.01 -10.07
CA PHE A 106 7.53 11.85 -9.57
C PHE A 106 8.13 10.52 -10.04
N ARG A 107 8.93 10.54 -11.11
CA ARG A 107 9.59 9.36 -11.68
C ARG A 107 11.08 9.33 -11.37
N ASP A 108 11.70 10.50 -11.20
CA ASP A 108 13.08 10.62 -10.79
C ASP A 108 13.28 9.92 -9.44
N ASP A 109 14.21 8.96 -9.40
CA ASP A 109 14.42 8.07 -8.25
C ASP A 109 13.12 7.47 -7.70
N ASN A 110 12.20 7.11 -8.62
CA ASN A 110 10.86 6.61 -8.32
C ASN A 110 10.04 7.52 -7.41
N GLY A 111 10.37 8.81 -7.29
CA GLY A 111 9.71 9.72 -6.36
C GLY A 111 10.02 9.42 -4.89
N THR A 112 11.12 8.72 -4.57
CA THR A 112 11.48 8.32 -3.19
C THR A 112 11.46 9.49 -2.20
N ALA A 113 11.89 10.68 -2.63
CA ALA A 113 11.83 11.90 -1.81
C ALA A 113 10.41 12.32 -1.39
N LEU A 114 9.38 11.83 -2.10
CA LEU A 114 7.96 12.13 -1.84
C LEU A 114 7.26 11.06 -1.01
N LEU A 115 7.87 9.88 -0.81
CA LEU A 115 7.33 8.81 0.05
C LEU A 115 7.16 9.29 1.49
N GLU A 116 7.89 10.31 1.94
CA GLU A 116 7.69 10.89 3.28
C GLU A 116 6.29 11.49 3.46
N PHE A 117 5.61 11.89 2.38
CA PHE A 117 4.24 12.42 2.42
C PHE A 117 3.18 11.33 2.30
N ASP A 118 3.60 10.12 1.92
CA ASP A 118 2.73 8.96 1.89
C ASP A 118 2.54 8.42 3.32
N LYS A 119 1.37 8.71 3.88
CA LYS A 119 1.03 8.37 5.27
C LYS A 119 -0.03 7.30 5.38
N GLU A 120 -0.49 6.73 4.28
CA GLU A 120 -1.62 5.79 4.29
C GLU A 120 -1.33 4.56 5.16
N LEU A 121 -0.12 4.01 5.05
CA LEU A 121 0.30 2.84 5.84
C LEU A 121 0.35 3.13 7.36
N SER A 122 0.41 4.40 7.77
CA SER A 122 0.50 4.78 9.19
C SER A 122 -0.66 4.28 10.03
N VAL A 123 -1.84 4.08 9.41
CA VAL A 123 -3.05 3.56 10.07
C VAL A 123 -2.92 2.06 10.36
N PHE A 124 -2.10 1.34 9.59
CA PHE A 124 -1.96 -0.12 9.66
C PHE A 124 -0.59 -0.58 10.20
N LYS A 125 0.30 0.35 10.57
CA LYS A 125 1.71 0.09 10.93
C LYS A 125 1.92 -1.01 11.98
N ASP A 126 0.95 -1.24 12.86
CA ASP A 126 1.04 -2.23 13.94
C ASP A 126 0.42 -3.59 13.55
N ARG A 127 -0.17 -3.71 12.35
CA ARG A 127 -0.98 -4.86 11.91
C ARG A 127 -0.54 -5.42 10.56
N LEU A 128 -0.15 -4.56 9.64
CA LEU A 128 0.24 -4.90 8.29
C LEU A 128 1.61 -4.30 7.97
N TYR A 129 2.30 -4.98 7.08
CA TYR A 129 3.60 -4.62 6.58
C TYR A 129 3.55 -4.48 5.06
N GLU A 130 4.36 -3.59 4.52
CA GLU A 130 4.60 -3.41 3.10
C GLU A 130 6.10 -3.51 2.86
N LEU A 131 6.50 -4.13 1.74
CA LEU A 131 7.89 -4.08 1.31
C LEU A 131 8.24 -2.68 0.81
N ASP A 132 9.53 -2.37 0.80
CA ASP A 132 9.98 -1.07 0.30
C ASP A 132 9.54 -0.88 -1.15
N ILE A 133 8.89 0.25 -1.43
CA ILE A 133 8.41 0.61 -2.75
C ILE A 133 9.60 1.00 -3.62
N SER A 134 9.81 0.28 -4.72
CA SER A 134 10.89 0.53 -5.69
C SER A 134 10.38 0.90 -7.08
N PHE A 135 9.18 1.47 -7.16
CA PHE A 135 8.50 1.87 -8.40
C PHE A 135 7.87 3.25 -8.20
N PRO A 136 7.70 4.06 -9.26
CA PRO A 136 7.13 5.39 -9.15
C PRO A 136 5.61 5.32 -8.88
N PRO A 137 4.96 6.44 -8.52
CA PRO A 137 3.52 6.51 -8.29
C PRO A 137 2.71 5.80 -9.38
N SER A 138 1.75 4.96 -8.99
CA SER A 138 0.98 4.10 -9.90
C SER A 138 -0.19 4.82 -10.59
N TYR A 139 -0.52 6.05 -10.17
CA TYR A 139 -1.68 6.83 -10.63
C TYR A 139 -1.42 8.34 -10.50
N PRO A 140 -1.99 9.24 -11.33
CA PRO A 140 -2.84 8.97 -12.51
C PRO A 140 -2.06 9.02 -13.82
N TYR A 141 -1.80 7.90 -14.48
CA TYR A 141 -1.16 7.90 -15.80
C TYR A 141 -2.08 8.39 -16.91
N SER A 142 -1.51 8.90 -18.00
CA SER A 142 -2.26 9.21 -19.21
C SER A 142 -2.87 7.94 -19.82
N GLU A 143 -4.13 8.04 -20.24
CA GLU A 143 -4.83 6.99 -20.99
C GLU A 143 -4.50 7.03 -22.50
N ASP A 144 -3.76 8.04 -22.98
CA ASP A 144 -3.23 8.10 -24.35
C ASP A 144 -2.17 7.02 -24.56
N CYS A 145 -2.38 6.14 -25.53
CA CYS A 145 -1.49 5.04 -25.87
C CYS A 145 -0.08 5.49 -26.28
N SER A 146 0.08 6.73 -26.75
CA SER A 146 1.37 7.34 -27.09
C SER A 146 2.10 7.93 -25.88
N GLN A 147 1.42 8.08 -24.73
CA GLN A 147 1.92 8.79 -23.54
C GLN A 147 1.98 7.92 -22.30
N GLY A 148 2.31 6.63 -22.46
CA GLY A 148 2.29 5.64 -21.36
C GLY A 148 3.22 5.91 -20.16
N ARG A 149 4.04 6.96 -20.21
CA ARG A 149 4.93 7.42 -19.12
C ARG A 149 4.48 8.72 -18.45
N GLN A 150 3.48 9.42 -18.98
CA GLN A 150 3.06 10.73 -18.50
C GLN A 150 1.95 10.60 -17.45
N TYR A 151 1.89 11.54 -16.50
CA TYR A 151 0.78 11.66 -15.57
C TYR A 151 -0.26 12.68 -16.08
N MET A 152 -1.52 12.45 -15.75
CA MET A 152 -2.59 13.41 -15.96
C MET A 152 -2.56 14.50 -14.89
N ASN A 153 -3.00 15.71 -15.26
CA ASN A 153 -3.10 16.83 -14.33
C ASN A 153 -4.37 16.79 -13.45
N THR A 154 -5.07 15.66 -13.36
CA THR A 154 -6.34 15.57 -12.61
C THR A 154 -6.11 15.41 -11.11
N ARG A 155 -4.99 14.78 -10.72
CA ARG A 155 -4.60 14.48 -9.33
C ARG A 155 -3.09 14.52 -9.17
N CYS A 156 -2.64 14.72 -7.92
CA CYS A 156 -1.24 14.53 -7.58
C CYS A 156 -0.87 13.05 -7.80
N PRO A 157 0.26 12.74 -8.46
CA PRO A 157 0.73 11.37 -8.53
C PRO A 157 0.89 10.75 -7.14
N ALA A 158 0.39 9.52 -6.97
CA ALA A 158 0.44 8.77 -5.71
C ALA A 158 0.59 7.24 -5.92
N TRP A 159 1.10 6.54 -4.91
CA TRP A 159 1.14 5.07 -4.86
C TRP A 159 -0.19 4.52 -4.37
N CYS A 160 -1.20 4.62 -5.22
CA CYS A 160 -2.55 4.20 -4.87
C CYS A 160 -2.69 2.68 -4.79
N ASP A 161 -1.88 1.93 -5.53
CA ASP A 161 -2.01 0.48 -5.64
C ASP A 161 -0.92 -0.19 -4.79
N ARG A 162 -1.33 -0.93 -3.76
CA ARG A 162 -0.44 -1.39 -2.69
C ARG A 162 -0.66 -2.86 -2.38
N VAL A 163 0.41 -3.58 -2.04
CA VAL A 163 0.33 -4.96 -1.53
C VAL A 163 0.80 -5.02 -0.08
N LEU A 164 -0.16 -5.17 0.83
CA LEU A 164 0.10 -5.26 2.27
C LEU A 164 0.02 -6.71 2.74
N MET A 165 0.84 -7.07 3.74
CA MET A 165 0.94 -8.44 4.25
C MET A 165 1.01 -8.46 5.78
N SER A 166 0.53 -9.54 6.41
CA SER A 166 0.72 -9.73 7.85
C SER A 166 2.20 -9.94 8.23
N PRO A 167 2.59 -9.74 9.51
CA PRO A 167 3.95 -10.05 9.97
C PRO A 167 4.38 -11.50 9.69
N SER A 168 3.48 -12.48 9.85
CA SER A 168 3.76 -13.89 9.55
C SER A 168 3.97 -14.14 8.05
N ALA A 169 3.20 -13.46 7.19
CA ALA A 169 3.39 -13.52 5.74
C ALA A 169 4.75 -12.93 5.33
N LYS A 170 5.12 -11.78 5.91
CA LYS A 170 6.45 -11.17 5.73
C LYS A 170 7.55 -12.16 6.10
N GLU A 171 7.43 -12.81 7.27
CA GLU A 171 8.43 -13.80 7.70
C GLU A 171 8.56 -14.95 6.70
N LEU A 172 7.46 -15.48 6.16
CA LEU A 172 7.52 -16.54 5.15
C LEU A 172 8.15 -16.09 3.83
N ILE A 173 7.84 -14.86 3.39
CA ILE A 173 8.36 -14.28 2.16
C ILE A 173 9.88 -14.08 2.29
N LEU A 174 10.29 -13.44 3.38
CA LEU A 174 11.69 -13.09 3.66
C LEU A 174 12.53 -14.25 4.23
N ARG A 175 11.92 -15.34 4.70
CA ARG A 175 12.66 -16.54 5.09
C ARG A 175 13.34 -17.16 3.88
N SER A 176 14.67 -17.10 3.82
CA SER A 176 15.49 -18.05 3.06
C SER A 176 16.84 -18.30 3.70
N GLU A 177 17.25 -19.57 3.68
CA GLU A 177 18.62 -20.05 3.96
C GLU A 177 19.44 -20.17 2.65
N SER A 178 18.88 -19.77 1.49
CA SER A 178 19.51 -19.91 0.16
C SER A 178 19.59 -18.57 -0.58
N GLU A 179 20.69 -18.37 -1.30
CA GLU A 179 21.07 -17.13 -2.00
C GLU A 179 20.19 -16.79 -3.23
N GLU A 180 19.39 -17.73 -3.76
CA GLU A 180 18.62 -17.55 -5.01
C GLU A 180 17.21 -16.93 -4.87
N LYS A 181 16.79 -16.53 -3.67
CA LYS A 181 15.39 -16.11 -3.47
C LYS A 181 15.18 -14.62 -3.78
N VAL A 182 14.84 -14.33 -5.04
CA VAL A 182 14.43 -12.98 -5.48
C VAL A 182 12.97 -12.72 -5.08
N VAL A 183 12.74 -11.68 -4.27
CA VAL A 183 11.42 -11.09 -4.03
C VAL A 183 11.35 -9.81 -4.88
N THR A 184 10.25 -9.62 -5.61
CA THR A 184 10.07 -8.45 -6.48
C THR A 184 8.76 -7.77 -6.12
N TYR A 185 8.82 -6.50 -5.76
CA TYR A 185 7.67 -5.64 -5.52
C TYR A 185 7.73 -4.48 -6.50
N ASP A 186 6.88 -4.49 -7.53
CA ASP A 186 6.99 -3.57 -8.66
C ASP A 186 5.62 -3.35 -9.31
N HIS A 187 5.56 -2.43 -10.27
CA HIS A 187 4.41 -2.20 -11.11
C HIS A 187 4.61 -2.72 -12.54
N ILE A 188 3.53 -2.94 -13.26
CA ILE A 188 3.54 -3.51 -14.61
C ILE A 188 3.44 -2.40 -15.65
N GLY A 189 4.23 -2.52 -16.71
CA GLY A 189 4.15 -1.66 -17.89
C GLY A 189 4.61 -0.22 -17.62
N PRO A 190 5.84 0.01 -17.10
CA PRO A 190 6.34 1.36 -16.80
C PRO A 190 6.31 2.31 -18.01
N ASN A 191 6.38 1.77 -19.23
CA ASN A 191 6.41 2.53 -20.48
C ASN A 191 5.18 2.34 -21.39
N VAL A 192 4.15 1.62 -20.93
CA VAL A 192 3.00 1.24 -21.76
C VAL A 192 1.70 1.75 -21.13
N CYS A 193 0.79 2.34 -21.91
CA CYS A 193 -0.52 2.73 -21.38
C CYS A 193 -1.28 1.47 -20.88
N MET A 194 -1.66 1.48 -19.60
CA MET A 194 -2.40 0.39 -18.94
C MET A 194 -3.71 0.91 -18.32
N GLY A 195 -4.14 2.11 -18.73
CA GLY A 195 -5.14 2.92 -18.04
C GLY A 195 -4.49 3.99 -17.16
N ASP A 196 -5.31 4.67 -16.37
CA ASP A 196 -4.87 5.69 -15.42
C ASP A 196 -4.18 5.11 -14.17
N HIS A 197 -4.32 3.80 -13.92
CA HIS A 197 -3.58 3.04 -12.93
C HIS A 197 -2.59 2.05 -13.59
N LYS A 198 -1.39 1.93 -13.02
CA LYS A 198 -0.46 0.84 -13.32
C LYS A 198 -0.69 -0.31 -12.34
N PRO A 199 -0.94 -1.55 -12.81
CA PRO A 199 -1.07 -2.69 -11.91
C PRO A 199 0.19 -2.89 -11.07
N VAL A 200 0.04 -3.01 -9.75
CA VAL A 200 1.14 -3.32 -8.81
C VAL A 200 1.11 -4.79 -8.44
N PHE A 201 2.28 -5.42 -8.37
CA PHE A 201 2.42 -6.84 -8.05
C PHE A 201 3.52 -7.09 -7.02
N LEU A 202 3.36 -8.19 -6.29
CA LEU A 202 4.38 -8.75 -5.42
C LEU A 202 4.63 -10.20 -5.83
N ALA A 203 5.83 -10.49 -6.32
CA ALA A 203 6.28 -11.82 -6.72
C ALA A 203 7.33 -12.35 -5.74
N PHE A 204 7.15 -13.59 -5.29
CA PHE A 204 8.09 -14.29 -4.42
C PHE A 204 7.93 -15.80 -4.61
N ARG A 205 8.92 -16.56 -4.13
CA ARG A 205 8.84 -18.02 -4.03
C ARG A 205 8.46 -18.43 -2.62
N ILE A 206 7.60 -19.43 -2.47
CA ILE A 206 7.33 -20.09 -1.18
C ILE A 206 7.82 -21.53 -1.27
N ALA A 207 8.60 -21.97 -0.29
CA ALA A 207 9.03 -23.35 -0.21
C ALA A 207 7.81 -24.27 0.03
N PRO A 208 7.70 -25.41 -0.66
CA PRO A 208 6.63 -26.36 -0.41
C PRO A 208 6.52 -26.72 1.08
N GLY A 209 5.32 -26.61 1.66
CA GLY A 209 5.09 -26.89 3.08
C GLY A 209 5.46 -25.77 4.06
N ALA A 210 5.96 -24.61 3.59
CA ALA A 210 6.11 -23.43 4.43
C ALA A 210 4.76 -22.99 5.01
N GLY A 211 4.76 -22.51 6.26
CA GLY A 211 3.53 -22.18 7.00
C GLY A 211 2.85 -23.36 7.69
N LYS A 212 3.36 -24.60 7.55
CA LYS A 212 2.89 -25.76 8.32
C LYS A 212 3.77 -25.99 9.57
N PRO A 213 3.24 -25.86 10.81
CA PRO A 213 4.02 -26.08 12.02
C PRO A 213 4.53 -27.53 12.20
N HIS A 214 3.99 -28.50 11.45
CA HIS A 214 4.30 -29.93 11.62
C HIS A 214 5.00 -30.61 10.42
N ALA A 215 5.49 -29.86 9.42
CA ALA A 215 6.06 -30.46 8.21
C ALA A 215 7.42 -31.19 8.42
N ARG A 216 8.06 -31.06 9.59
CA ARG A 216 9.34 -31.73 9.93
C ARG A 216 9.19 -33.04 10.72
N VAL A 217 7.98 -33.61 10.84
CA VAL A 217 7.87 -34.97 11.39
C VAL A 217 8.10 -35.95 10.24
N HIS A 218 9.36 -36.30 9.98
CA HIS A 218 9.69 -37.51 9.24
C HIS A 218 8.98 -38.67 9.93
N LYS A 219 7.84 -39.11 9.40
CA LYS A 219 7.30 -40.44 9.71
C LYS A 219 8.23 -41.44 9.03
N CYS A 220 9.32 -41.78 9.72
CA CYS A 220 10.03 -43.01 9.44
C CYS A 220 9.10 -44.13 9.88
N CYS A 221 8.26 -44.62 8.96
CA CYS A 221 7.53 -45.86 9.16
C CYS A 221 8.58 -46.98 9.12
N VAL A 222 9.06 -47.41 10.29
CA VAL A 222 9.72 -48.70 10.42
C VAL A 222 8.61 -49.73 10.30
N VAL A 223 8.58 -50.44 9.17
CA VAL A 223 7.76 -51.65 9.02
C VAL A 223 8.50 -52.74 9.80
N GLN A 224 7.90 -53.20 10.89
CA GLN A 224 8.23 -54.48 11.52
C GLN A 224 7.10 -55.45 11.23
#